data_AF-A0A8D8AIB8-F1
#
_entry.id   AF-A0A8D8AIB8-F1
#
_cell.length_a   1.000
_cell.length_b   1.000
_cell.length_c   1.000
_cell.angle_alpha   90.00
_cell.angle_beta   90.00
_cell.angle_gamma   90.00
#
_symmetry.space_group_name_H-M   'P 1'
#
loop_
_entity.id
_entity.type
_entity.pdbx_description
1 polymer ?
#
loop_
_entity_poly.entity_id
_entity_poly.type
_entity_poly.pdbx_seq_one_letter_code
_entity_poly.pdbx_strand_id
1 'polypeptide(L)'
;MTKLGRWPNVLGTLLGPSLVATLLALLLLTTHPDSCDGQRESQLRLGKAINIFIRYGYLSISMKVISYNDSETWLFKEPTKNIFKGLDLLKTEEYEVKPGIFNGDFHMEFCDNKRQLFQAYFRDFQIERLDSPWRAYTEGWHTEIAAKKLGIQSKYLERDDYCYVLVRVSRFRDSAKFARVIPPNQVLESDVARRVQGVTIGDTTSAVQFMNKYGTHYINSYVTGNSLYQVFVFNKRNYAHIKEKLKSRGVLALSKVDLYDHFAPWYVEHMGKIRCASGNTTVEAWASRKLRLSY
;
A
#
# COMPACT_ATOMS: atom_id res chain seq x y z
N MET A 1 -9.66 -70.12 12.02
CA MET A 1 -9.08 -71.37 11.48
C MET A 1 -8.26 -71.02 10.25
N THR A 2 -6.98 -71.48 10.23
CA THR A 2 -6.16 -71.92 9.06
C THR A 2 -5.99 -70.96 7.86
N LYS A 3 -4.78 -70.40 7.61
CA LYS A 3 -3.56 -70.99 6.96
C LYS A 3 -3.74 -71.28 5.45
N LEU A 4 -2.78 -71.12 4.52
CA LEU A 4 -1.44 -70.51 4.41
C LEU A 4 -0.87 -70.91 3.02
N GLY A 5 -0.04 -70.06 2.38
CA GLY A 5 1.05 -70.42 1.45
C GLY A 5 0.73 -70.48 -0.07
N ARG A 6 1.67 -70.28 -1.02
CA ARG A 6 3.10 -69.83 -1.10
C ARG A 6 3.41 -69.63 -2.63
N TRP A 7 3.99 -68.51 -3.13
CA TRP A 7 5.37 -68.25 -3.69
C TRP A 7 5.90 -69.21 -4.79
N PRO A 8 6.81 -68.82 -5.77
CA PRO A 8 7.94 -67.86 -5.63
C PRO A 8 8.42 -67.01 -6.86
N ASN A 9 9.31 -66.03 -6.53
CA ASN A 9 10.46 -65.38 -7.20
C ASN A 9 10.77 -65.58 -8.70
N VAL A 10 11.20 -64.48 -9.39
CA VAL A 10 12.57 -64.35 -9.96
C VAL A 10 12.99 -62.86 -9.99
N LEU A 11 14.16 -62.60 -9.40
CA LEU A 11 14.96 -61.37 -9.42
C LEU A 11 16.03 -61.50 -10.52
N GLY A 12 16.30 -60.45 -11.29
CA GLY A 12 17.50 -60.32 -12.13
C GLY A 12 17.78 -58.85 -12.40
N THR A 13 18.61 -58.17 -11.59
CA THR A 13 20.04 -57.91 -11.83
C THR A 13 20.38 -57.55 -13.27
N LEU A 14 20.55 -56.25 -13.54
CA LEU A 14 21.53 -55.68 -14.47
C LEU A 14 21.36 -54.15 -14.43
N LEU A 15 22.26 -53.46 -13.71
CA LEU A 15 22.77 -52.11 -13.97
C LEU A 15 23.62 -51.72 -12.74
N GLY A 16 24.95 -51.74 -12.90
CA GLY A 16 25.90 -51.48 -11.82
C GLY A 16 25.90 -50.02 -11.34
N PRO A 17 26.30 -49.76 -10.09
CA PRO A 17 26.23 -48.44 -9.44
C PRO A 17 27.06 -47.34 -10.12
N SER A 18 27.98 -47.70 -11.03
CA SER A 18 28.83 -46.76 -11.76
C SER A 18 28.08 -45.96 -12.83
N LEU A 19 27.12 -46.57 -13.55
CA LEU A 19 26.35 -45.91 -14.61
C LEU A 19 25.29 -44.95 -14.07
N VAL A 20 24.70 -45.28 -12.92
CA VAL A 20 23.74 -44.40 -12.23
C VAL A 20 24.45 -43.14 -11.71
N ALA A 21 25.69 -43.29 -11.22
CA ALA A 21 26.50 -42.14 -10.76
C ALA A 21 26.94 -41.23 -11.92
N THR A 22 27.25 -41.78 -13.10
CA THR A 22 27.62 -40.95 -14.26
C THR A 22 26.42 -40.23 -14.87
N LEU A 23 25.24 -40.86 -14.90
CA LEU A 23 23.99 -40.20 -15.33
C LEU A 23 23.57 -39.08 -14.36
N LEU A 24 23.73 -39.27 -13.04
CA LEU A 24 23.48 -38.21 -12.06
C LEU A 24 24.48 -37.05 -12.19
N ALA A 25 25.76 -37.33 -12.45
CA ALA A 25 26.77 -36.29 -12.67
C ALA A 25 26.52 -35.49 -13.96
N LEU A 26 26.08 -36.14 -15.06
CA LEU A 26 25.71 -35.44 -16.30
C LEU A 26 24.38 -34.65 -16.20
N LEU A 27 23.42 -35.10 -15.38
CA LEU A 27 22.22 -34.30 -15.07
C LEU A 27 22.53 -33.11 -14.16
N LEU A 28 23.55 -33.20 -13.30
CA LEU A 28 24.01 -32.09 -12.46
C LEU A 28 24.86 -31.06 -13.22
N LEU A 29 25.42 -31.41 -14.38
CA LEU A 29 26.24 -30.52 -15.23
C LEU A 29 25.46 -29.86 -16.37
N THR A 30 24.16 -30.16 -16.56
CA THR A 30 23.32 -29.59 -17.63
C THR A 30 22.16 -28.72 -17.13
N THR A 31 22.14 -28.41 -15.84
CA THR A 31 21.25 -27.37 -15.29
C THR A 31 22.04 -26.10 -15.03
N HIS A 32 22.36 -25.37 -16.10
CA HIS A 32 22.46 -23.92 -15.94
C HIS A 32 21.03 -23.42 -15.77
N PRO A 33 20.62 -22.90 -14.59
CA PRO A 33 19.48 -22.03 -14.56
C PRO A 33 19.94 -20.75 -15.26
N ASP A 34 19.77 -20.71 -16.58
CA ASP A 34 19.53 -19.46 -17.29
C ASP A 34 18.11 -19.01 -16.92
N SER A 35 17.92 -18.77 -15.62
CA SER A 35 16.76 -18.13 -15.05
C SER A 35 16.94 -16.63 -15.26
N CYS A 36 16.76 -16.20 -16.51
CA CYS A 36 16.30 -14.85 -16.76
C CYS A 36 14.93 -14.69 -16.08
N ASP A 37 14.80 -13.60 -15.31
CA ASP A 37 13.60 -13.11 -14.63
C ASP A 37 13.32 -13.63 -13.20
N GLY A 38 14.39 -13.92 -12.45
CA GLY A 38 14.36 -13.86 -11.00
C GLY A 38 14.48 -12.41 -10.51
N GLN A 39 13.44 -11.94 -9.81
CA GLN A 39 13.31 -10.64 -9.11
C GLN A 39 12.82 -9.46 -9.96
N ARG A 40 11.48 -9.31 -9.99
CA ARG A 40 10.87 -8.01 -9.66
C ARG A 40 11.46 -7.55 -8.32
N GLU A 41 12.66 -6.97 -8.34
CA GLU A 41 13.20 -6.17 -7.24
C GLU A 41 12.03 -5.34 -6.71
N SER A 42 11.73 -5.45 -5.41
CA SER A 42 10.72 -4.64 -4.75
C SER A 42 10.84 -3.20 -5.26
N GLN A 43 9.90 -2.77 -6.12
CA GLN A 43 9.98 -1.47 -6.80
C GLN A 43 10.07 -0.32 -5.79
N LEU A 44 9.57 -0.56 -4.58
CA LEU A 44 9.65 0.32 -3.43
C LEU A 44 10.98 0.08 -2.68
N ARG A 45 11.94 0.99 -2.87
CA ARG A 45 13.18 1.11 -2.09
C ARG A 45 13.58 2.58 -1.96
N LEU A 46 14.27 2.90 -0.87
CA LEU A 46 14.82 4.24 -0.66
C LEU A 46 15.74 4.67 -1.82
N GLY A 47 15.60 5.92 -2.25
CA GLY A 47 16.43 6.53 -3.29
C GLY A 47 16.10 6.12 -4.73
N LYS A 48 15.22 5.12 -4.93
CA LYS A 48 14.68 4.83 -6.25
C LYS A 48 13.78 5.98 -6.70
N ALA A 49 13.93 6.39 -7.95
CA ALA A 49 13.14 7.43 -8.56
C ALA A 49 11.87 6.90 -9.23
N ILE A 50 10.85 7.75 -9.23
CA ILE A 50 9.49 7.54 -9.73
C ILE A 50 9.10 8.77 -10.53
N ASN A 51 8.42 8.57 -11.67
CA ASN A 51 7.73 9.66 -12.36
C ASN A 51 6.28 9.76 -11.89
N ILE A 52 5.99 10.74 -11.04
CA ILE A 52 4.62 10.96 -10.55
C ILE A 52 3.70 11.67 -11.56
N PHE A 53 4.26 12.32 -12.59
CA PHE A 53 3.48 13.13 -13.52
C PHE A 53 2.73 12.30 -14.56
N ILE A 54 3.20 11.07 -14.85
CA ILE A 54 2.54 10.17 -15.81
C ILE A 54 1.07 9.94 -15.45
N ARG A 55 0.75 9.91 -14.15
CA ARG A 55 -0.61 9.67 -13.65
C ARG A 55 -1.00 10.62 -12.55
N TYR A 56 -0.58 11.88 -12.62
CA TYR A 56 -1.04 12.87 -11.67
C TYR A 56 -2.58 12.94 -11.66
N GLY A 57 -3.20 12.92 -10.49
CA GLY A 57 -4.65 12.80 -10.29
C GLY A 57 -5.19 11.37 -10.28
N TYR A 58 -4.40 10.41 -10.78
CA TYR A 58 -4.74 8.99 -10.85
C TYR A 58 -3.65 8.10 -10.23
N LEU A 59 -2.76 8.64 -9.38
CA LEU A 59 -1.64 7.86 -8.81
C LEU A 59 -2.10 6.61 -8.06
N SER A 60 -3.35 6.57 -7.61
CA SER A 60 -3.93 5.37 -7.00
C SER A 60 -3.95 4.14 -7.92
N ILE A 61 -3.91 4.29 -9.25
CA ILE A 61 -3.78 3.12 -10.15
C ILE A 61 -2.34 2.63 -10.26
N SER A 62 -1.36 3.46 -9.91
CA SER A 62 0.08 3.17 -9.95
C SER A 62 0.66 2.81 -8.57
N MET A 63 0.02 3.27 -7.51
CA MET A 63 0.39 3.06 -6.11
C MET A 63 -0.78 2.39 -5.40
N LYS A 64 -0.55 1.22 -4.77
CA LYS A 64 -1.59 0.47 -4.09
C LYS A 64 -1.89 1.08 -2.71
N VAL A 65 -2.62 2.19 -2.76
CA VAL A 65 -2.98 3.03 -1.59
C VAL A 65 -4.44 2.85 -1.17
N ILE A 66 -5.25 2.25 -2.04
CA ILE A 66 -6.67 2.00 -1.82
C ILE A 66 -7.07 0.73 -2.58
N SER A 67 -8.09 0.01 -2.09
CA SER A 67 -8.55 -1.23 -2.71
C SER A 67 -8.88 -1.02 -4.18
N TYR A 68 -8.21 -1.81 -5.01
CA TYR A 68 -8.71 -2.22 -6.30
C TYR A 68 -9.25 -3.64 -6.13
N ASN A 69 -10.27 -3.99 -6.90
CA ASN A 69 -10.76 -5.37 -6.96
C ASN A 69 -9.77 -6.20 -7.81
N ASP A 70 -8.50 -6.21 -7.42
CA ASP A 70 -7.42 -6.93 -8.08
C ASP A 70 -6.79 -7.95 -7.12
N SER A 71 -6.40 -9.09 -7.69
CA SER A 71 -5.73 -10.18 -6.98
C SER A 71 -4.21 -10.00 -6.91
N GLU A 72 -3.71 -8.85 -7.39
CA GLU A 72 -2.29 -8.62 -7.59
C GLU A 72 -1.59 -8.13 -6.31
N THR A 73 -0.33 -8.51 -6.13
CA THR A 73 0.48 -8.23 -4.91
C THR A 73 1.44 -7.05 -5.04
N TRP A 74 1.39 -6.30 -6.14
CA TRP A 74 2.26 -5.14 -6.34
C TRP A 74 1.89 -4.00 -5.36
N LEU A 75 2.90 -3.25 -4.92
CA LEU A 75 2.72 -1.99 -4.17
C LEU A 75 2.83 -0.78 -5.09
N PHE A 76 3.69 -0.90 -6.10
CA PHE A 76 3.93 0.09 -7.13
C PHE A 76 3.87 -0.63 -8.49
N LYS A 77 3.23 -0.01 -9.50
CA LYS A 77 3.17 -0.54 -10.88
C LYS A 77 4.23 0.09 -11.78
N GLU A 78 4.45 1.40 -11.63
CA GLU A 78 5.35 2.12 -12.53
C GLU A 78 6.80 1.68 -12.29
N PRO A 79 7.65 1.62 -13.31
CA PRO A 79 9.05 1.26 -13.11
C PRO A 79 9.75 2.28 -12.23
N THR A 80 10.61 1.81 -11.33
CA THR A 80 11.50 2.67 -10.54
C THR A 80 12.94 2.58 -11.03
N LYS A 81 13.71 3.66 -10.85
CA LYS A 81 15.09 3.77 -11.37
C LYS A 81 16.09 4.09 -10.26
N ASN A 82 17.27 3.51 -10.33
CA ASN A 82 18.39 3.94 -9.50
C ASN A 82 18.94 5.24 -10.08
N ILE A 83 19.00 6.30 -9.27
CA ILE A 83 19.53 7.61 -9.68
C ILE A 83 20.85 7.93 -9.00
N PHE A 84 21.02 7.45 -7.78
CA PHE A 84 22.15 7.75 -6.92
C PHE A 84 22.96 6.48 -6.65
N LYS A 85 24.28 6.64 -6.54
CA LYS A 85 25.22 5.61 -6.09
C LYS A 85 25.47 5.72 -4.59
N GLY A 86 25.70 4.60 -3.91
CA GLY A 86 26.23 4.59 -2.54
C GLY A 86 25.29 5.18 -1.48
N LEU A 87 23.98 5.09 -1.68
CA LEU A 87 23.00 5.58 -0.71
C LEU A 87 22.90 4.70 0.53
N ASP A 88 23.47 3.49 0.53
CA ASP A 88 23.39 2.55 1.65
C ASP A 88 23.91 3.15 2.96
N LEU A 89 24.92 4.03 2.88
CA LEU A 89 25.49 4.74 4.02
C LEU A 89 24.55 5.81 4.64
N LEU A 90 23.49 6.20 3.92
CA LEU A 90 22.51 7.18 4.37
C LEU A 90 21.21 6.54 4.87
N LYS A 91 21.05 5.22 4.66
CA LYS A 91 19.84 4.49 5.06
C LYS A 91 19.87 4.22 6.56
N THR A 92 18.75 4.48 7.23
CA THR A 92 18.42 3.74 8.45
C THR A 92 17.27 2.82 8.06
N GLU A 93 17.56 1.54 7.87
CA GLU A 93 16.51 0.53 7.79
C GLU A 93 16.00 0.29 9.22
N GLU A 94 15.13 1.18 9.70
CA GLU A 94 14.34 0.91 10.90
C GLU A 94 13.23 -0.07 10.52
N TYR A 95 13.56 -1.37 10.52
CA TYR A 95 12.55 -2.40 10.73
C TYR A 95 12.08 -2.26 12.19
N GLU A 96 11.21 -1.29 12.47
CA GLU A 96 10.49 -1.26 13.74
C GLU A 96 9.50 -2.43 13.76
N VAL A 97 9.99 -3.66 13.93
CA VAL A 97 9.16 -4.76 14.41
C VAL A 97 9.05 -4.54 15.92
N LYS A 98 8.14 -3.66 16.36
CA LYS A 98 7.84 -3.52 17.79
C LYS A 98 7.34 -4.87 18.31
N PRO A 99 7.96 -5.44 19.36
CA PRO A 99 7.49 -6.70 19.92
C PRO A 99 6.06 -6.51 20.46
N GLY A 100 5.13 -7.36 20.01
CA GLY A 100 3.72 -7.30 20.38
C GLY A 100 2.81 -8.02 19.37
N ILE A 101 1.55 -8.28 19.75
CA ILE A 101 0.55 -8.97 18.90
C ILE A 101 0.11 -8.06 17.72
N PHE A 102 0.20 -6.74 17.90
CA PHE A 102 -0.19 -5.74 16.90
C PHE A 102 0.79 -4.57 16.90
N ASN A 103 1.43 -4.32 15.75
CA ASN A 103 2.23 -3.13 15.50
C ASN A 103 1.52 -2.31 14.43
N GLY A 104 0.94 -1.19 14.83
CA GLY A 104 -0.03 -0.49 14.02
C GLY A 104 -0.56 0.77 14.70
N ASP A 105 -1.49 1.43 14.02
CA ASP A 105 -2.08 2.68 14.47
C ASP A 105 -3.61 2.66 14.32
N PHE A 106 -4.29 3.38 15.21
CA PHE A 106 -5.72 3.63 15.18
C PHE A 106 -5.96 5.13 15.04
N HIS A 107 -6.69 5.52 14.00
CA HIS A 107 -7.11 6.90 13.81
C HIS A 107 -8.63 7.00 13.68
N MET A 108 -9.17 8.07 14.25
CA MET A 108 -10.55 8.51 14.05
C MET A 108 -10.53 9.98 13.66
N GLU A 109 -10.85 10.25 12.39
CA GLU A 109 -10.69 11.57 11.79
C GLU A 109 -12.03 12.22 11.49
N PHE A 110 -12.27 13.37 12.13
CA PHE A 110 -13.47 14.16 11.96
C PHE A 110 -13.32 15.14 10.80
N CYS A 111 -14.10 14.93 9.74
CA CYS A 111 -14.00 15.68 8.49
C CYS A 111 -15.28 16.49 8.25
N ASP A 112 -15.19 17.81 8.21
CA ASP A 112 -16.34 18.71 8.03
C ASP A 112 -16.95 18.63 6.62
N ASN A 113 -16.18 18.14 5.64
CA ASN A 113 -16.59 18.02 4.25
C ASN A 113 -15.74 16.96 3.50
N LYS A 114 -16.10 16.69 2.24
CA LYS A 114 -15.44 15.66 1.41
C LYS A 114 -13.95 15.94 1.14
N ARG A 115 -13.56 17.21 1.04
CA ARG A 115 -12.15 17.58 0.87
C ARG A 115 -11.33 17.16 2.09
N GLN A 116 -11.82 17.45 3.29
CA GLN A 116 -11.17 16.99 4.53
C GLN A 116 -11.15 15.47 4.63
N LEU A 117 -12.18 14.77 4.14
CA LEU A 117 -12.19 13.31 4.09
C LEU A 117 -11.04 12.75 3.23
N PHE A 118 -10.82 13.31 2.04
CA PHE A 118 -9.68 12.90 1.21
C PHE A 118 -8.33 13.26 1.83
N GLN A 119 -8.22 14.44 2.44
CA GLN A 119 -7.02 14.85 3.18
C GLN A 119 -6.72 13.89 4.34
N ALA A 120 -7.74 13.49 5.09
CA ALA A 120 -7.60 12.55 6.19
C ALA A 120 -7.17 11.16 5.71
N TYR A 121 -7.78 10.65 4.63
CA TYR A 121 -7.41 9.35 4.07
C TYR A 121 -5.95 9.32 3.58
N PHE A 122 -5.53 10.38 2.89
CA PHE A 122 -4.21 10.49 2.28
C PHE A 122 -3.17 11.21 3.14
N ARG A 123 -3.41 11.40 4.44
CA ARG A 123 -2.54 12.19 5.32
C ARG A 123 -1.08 11.73 5.31
N ASP A 124 -0.87 10.42 5.28
CA ASP A 124 0.47 9.82 5.37
C ASP A 124 1.19 9.79 4.00
N PHE A 125 0.53 10.24 2.93
CA PHE A 125 1.09 10.31 1.59
C PHE A 125 1.56 11.73 1.32
N GLN A 126 2.88 11.91 1.31
CA GLN A 126 3.52 13.20 1.09
C GLN A 126 4.34 13.15 -0.20
N ILE A 127 4.24 14.22 -0.98
CA ILE A 127 5.00 14.42 -2.21
C ILE A 127 5.56 15.83 -2.12
N GLU A 128 6.89 15.95 -2.24
CA GLU A 128 7.55 17.25 -2.16
C GLU A 128 6.98 18.22 -3.20
N ARG A 129 6.86 19.50 -2.82
CA ARG A 129 6.34 20.58 -3.68
C ARG A 129 4.89 20.45 -4.12
N LEU A 130 4.10 19.58 -3.49
CA LEU A 130 2.64 19.57 -3.63
C LEU A 130 1.97 20.09 -2.36
N ASP A 131 1.23 21.19 -2.48
CA ASP A 131 0.44 21.75 -1.36
C ASP A 131 -0.73 20.85 -0.94
N SER A 132 -1.17 19.97 -1.84
CA SER A 132 -2.28 19.06 -1.62
C SER A 132 -1.98 17.67 -2.19
N PRO A 133 -1.11 16.88 -1.53
CA PRO A 133 -0.68 15.57 -2.02
C PRO A 133 -1.83 14.61 -2.34
N TRP A 134 -2.92 14.67 -1.56
CA TRP A 134 -4.13 13.88 -1.76
C TRP A 134 -4.76 14.06 -3.16
N ARG A 135 -4.58 15.24 -3.81
CA ARG A 135 -5.07 15.50 -5.16
C ARG A 135 -4.36 14.64 -6.20
N ALA A 136 -3.07 14.37 -6.03
CA ALA A 136 -2.32 13.51 -6.94
C ALA A 136 -2.93 12.08 -7.05
N TYR A 137 -3.71 11.65 -6.06
CA TYR A 137 -4.39 10.36 -6.03
C TYR A 137 -5.86 10.38 -6.44
N THR A 138 -6.55 11.52 -6.21
CA THR A 138 -8.02 11.61 -6.20
C THR A 138 -8.60 12.60 -7.20
N GLU A 139 -7.80 13.51 -7.76
CA GLU A 139 -8.29 14.57 -8.65
C GLU A 139 -8.98 14.02 -9.91
N GLY A 140 -8.57 12.83 -10.35
CA GLY A 140 -9.20 12.12 -11.45
C GLY A 140 -10.41 11.26 -11.09
N TRP A 141 -10.78 11.15 -9.82
CA TRP A 141 -11.89 10.28 -9.40
C TRP A 141 -13.24 10.94 -9.63
N HIS A 142 -14.09 10.26 -10.40
CA HIS A 142 -15.53 10.54 -10.37
C HIS A 142 -16.13 10.19 -9.01
N THR A 143 -17.21 10.88 -8.64
CA THR A 143 -17.87 10.77 -7.34
C THR A 143 -18.29 9.33 -7.01
N GLU A 144 -18.78 8.58 -8.00
CA GLU A 144 -19.21 7.19 -7.85
C GLU A 144 -18.01 6.28 -7.53
N ILE A 145 -16.88 6.51 -8.19
CA ILE A 145 -15.65 5.76 -7.96
C ILE A 145 -15.10 6.07 -6.56
N ALA A 146 -15.06 7.34 -6.18
CA ALA A 146 -14.62 7.78 -4.87
C ALA A 146 -15.49 7.16 -3.75
N ALA A 147 -16.81 7.22 -3.90
CA ALA A 147 -17.77 6.66 -2.94
C ALA A 147 -17.60 5.15 -2.81
N LYS A 148 -17.50 4.42 -3.93
CA LYS A 148 -17.25 2.98 -3.95
C LYS A 148 -15.95 2.61 -3.22
N LYS A 149 -14.89 3.37 -3.46
CA LYS A 149 -13.59 3.19 -2.82
C LYS A 149 -13.67 3.42 -1.30
N LEU A 150 -14.37 4.47 -0.88
CA LEU A 150 -14.61 4.81 0.53
C LEU A 150 -15.68 3.93 1.22
N GLY A 151 -16.35 3.06 0.47
CA GLY A 151 -17.37 2.16 0.99
C GLY A 151 -18.73 2.82 1.26
N ILE A 152 -18.98 4.02 0.73
CA ILE A 152 -20.24 4.78 0.91
C ILE A 152 -21.04 4.90 -0.38
N GLN A 153 -22.30 5.33 -0.31
CA GLN A 153 -23.11 5.65 -1.50
C GLN A 153 -22.70 6.99 -2.12
N SER A 154 -22.80 7.13 -3.46
CA SER A 154 -22.35 8.33 -4.20
C SER A 154 -23.05 9.62 -3.77
N LYS A 155 -24.35 9.54 -3.48
CA LYS A 155 -25.18 10.68 -3.03
C LYS A 155 -24.59 11.43 -1.83
N TYR A 156 -23.80 10.74 -0.99
CA TYR A 156 -23.16 11.34 0.18
C TYR A 156 -21.88 12.11 -0.14
N LEU A 157 -21.39 12.10 -1.38
CA LEU A 157 -20.26 12.89 -1.87
C LEU A 157 -20.66 13.94 -2.93
N GLU A 158 -21.85 13.78 -3.53
CA GLU A 158 -22.41 14.71 -4.53
C GLU A 158 -22.74 16.08 -3.93
N ARG A 159 -23.17 16.11 -2.67
CA ARG A 159 -23.58 17.32 -1.94
C ARG A 159 -22.62 17.65 -0.81
N ASP A 160 -22.50 18.94 -0.49
CA ASP A 160 -21.64 19.46 0.59
C ASP A 160 -22.44 19.73 1.90
N ASP A 161 -23.50 18.96 2.12
CA ASP A 161 -24.36 18.95 3.30
C ASP A 161 -23.96 17.89 4.33
N TYR A 162 -23.07 16.97 3.98
CA TYR A 162 -22.60 15.89 4.84
C TYR A 162 -21.21 16.15 5.44
N CYS A 163 -21.04 15.61 6.65
CA CYS A 163 -19.77 15.51 7.34
C CYS A 163 -19.42 14.03 7.53
N TYR A 164 -18.15 13.74 7.76
CA TYR A 164 -17.64 12.37 7.75
C TYR A 164 -16.77 12.09 8.96
N VAL A 165 -16.81 10.86 9.42
CA VAL A 165 -15.81 10.33 10.35
C VAL A 165 -15.13 9.15 9.68
N LEU A 166 -13.83 9.26 9.44
CA LEU A 166 -13.01 8.17 8.92
C LEU A 166 -12.35 7.45 10.10
N VAL A 167 -12.71 6.19 10.30
CA VAL A 167 -12.05 5.30 11.26
C VAL A 167 -11.10 4.41 10.49
N ARG A 168 -9.83 4.33 10.92
CA ARG A 168 -8.80 3.53 10.26
C ARG A 168 -7.95 2.80 11.30
N VAL A 169 -7.72 1.52 11.05
CA VAL A 169 -6.80 0.67 11.80
C VAL A 169 -5.77 0.12 10.84
N SER A 170 -4.52 0.49 11.04
CA SER A 170 -3.40 0.11 10.18
C SER A 170 -2.50 -0.88 10.90
N ARG A 171 -2.05 -1.93 10.23
CA ARG A 171 -0.97 -2.80 10.68
C ARG A 171 0.23 -2.56 9.77
N PHE A 172 1.35 -2.14 10.37
CA PHE A 172 2.59 -1.92 9.64
C PHE A 172 3.32 -3.24 9.42
N ARG A 173 4.06 -3.32 8.31
CA ARG A 173 4.85 -4.49 7.93
C ARG A 173 6.32 -4.11 7.87
N ASP A 174 6.67 -3.21 6.95
CA ASP A 174 8.04 -2.75 6.75
C ASP A 174 8.08 -1.22 6.72
N SER A 175 9.16 -0.63 7.22
CA SER A 175 9.39 0.81 7.15
C SER A 175 10.85 1.07 6.82
N ALA A 176 11.10 2.16 6.09
CA ALA A 176 12.46 2.64 5.87
C ALA A 176 12.44 4.15 5.65
N LYS A 177 13.50 4.82 6.09
CA LYS A 177 13.70 6.27 5.90
C LYS A 177 15.20 6.58 5.84
N PHE A 178 15.59 7.61 5.09
CA PHE A 178 16.95 8.11 5.17
C PHE A 178 17.22 8.78 6.53
N ALA A 179 18.34 8.42 7.15
CA ALA A 179 18.80 8.99 8.42
C ALA A 179 19.11 10.49 8.30
N ARG A 180 19.58 10.88 7.12
CA ARG A 180 20.05 12.20 6.77
C ARG A 180 19.54 12.57 5.39
N VAL A 181 19.41 13.86 5.14
CA VAL A 181 19.07 14.37 3.80
C VAL A 181 20.18 13.96 2.82
N ILE A 182 19.79 13.54 1.60
CA ILE A 182 20.75 13.24 0.53
C ILE A 182 21.53 14.53 0.23
N PRO A 183 22.88 14.51 0.29
CA PRO A 183 23.67 15.71 0.08
C PRO A 183 23.57 16.22 -1.36
N PRO A 184 23.68 17.54 -1.60
CA PRO A 184 23.55 18.10 -2.96
C PRO A 184 24.56 17.55 -3.98
N ASN A 185 25.73 17.12 -3.52
CA ASN A 185 26.80 16.53 -4.34
C ASN A 185 26.76 14.99 -4.36
N GLN A 186 25.61 14.37 -4.08
CA GLN A 186 25.45 12.92 -4.14
C GLN A 186 25.84 12.40 -5.52
N VAL A 187 26.66 11.35 -5.54
CA VAL A 187 27.13 10.73 -6.77
C VAL A 187 25.94 10.09 -7.50
N LEU A 188 25.79 10.41 -8.78
CA LEU A 188 24.75 9.85 -9.64
C LEU A 188 25.21 8.55 -10.30
N GLU A 189 24.24 7.76 -10.75
CA GLU A 189 24.50 6.67 -11.69
C GLU A 189 25.12 7.20 -12.99
N SER A 190 26.02 6.43 -13.60
CA SER A 190 26.87 6.94 -14.71
C SER A 190 26.06 7.29 -15.96
N ASP A 191 25.00 6.56 -16.23
CA ASP A 191 24.08 6.84 -17.34
C ASP A 191 23.22 8.09 -17.06
N VAL A 192 22.77 8.26 -15.81
CA VAL A 192 22.03 9.44 -15.36
C VAL A 192 22.90 10.69 -15.47
N ALA A 193 24.13 10.65 -14.94
CA ALA A 193 25.07 11.77 -14.98
C ALA A 193 25.31 12.25 -16.42
N ARG A 194 25.50 11.30 -17.35
CA ARG A 194 25.66 11.61 -18.78
C ARG A 194 24.39 12.22 -19.38
N ARG A 195 23.21 11.73 -19.02
CA ARG A 195 21.96 12.21 -19.61
C ARG A 195 21.54 13.58 -19.07
N VAL A 196 21.83 13.88 -17.80
CA VAL A 196 21.57 15.20 -17.20
C VAL A 196 22.28 16.31 -17.98
N GLN A 197 23.52 16.07 -18.45
CA GLN A 197 24.27 17.03 -19.27
C GLN A 197 23.58 17.37 -20.61
N GLY A 198 22.67 16.51 -21.09
CA GLY A 198 21.89 16.73 -22.31
C GLY A 198 20.53 17.38 -22.07
N VAL A 199 20.19 17.78 -20.83
CA VAL A 199 18.96 18.53 -20.53
C VAL A 199 19.25 20.02 -20.61
N THR A 200 18.57 20.71 -21.53
CA THR A 200 18.80 22.13 -21.81
C THR A 200 17.70 22.97 -21.16
N ILE A 201 18.09 24.04 -20.47
CA ILE A 201 17.13 24.99 -19.87
C ILE A 201 16.29 25.63 -20.98
N GLY A 202 14.97 25.60 -20.83
CA GLY A 202 14.02 26.11 -21.83
C GLY A 202 13.60 25.08 -22.88
N ASP A 203 14.33 23.97 -23.03
CA ASP A 203 13.91 22.86 -23.89
C ASP A 203 13.02 21.88 -23.12
N THR A 204 11.71 22.10 -23.23
CA THR A 204 10.68 21.26 -22.61
C THR A 204 10.73 19.81 -23.10
N THR A 205 11.12 19.56 -24.34
CA THR A 205 11.21 18.20 -24.90
C THR A 205 12.30 17.41 -24.19
N SER A 206 13.49 17.99 -24.06
CA SER A 206 14.61 17.34 -23.36
C SER A 206 14.26 17.01 -21.90
N ALA A 207 13.59 17.95 -21.21
CA ALA A 207 13.16 17.78 -19.83
C ALA A 207 12.10 16.67 -19.70
N VAL A 208 11.07 16.66 -20.55
CA VAL A 208 10.02 15.63 -20.52
C VAL A 208 10.60 14.24 -20.83
N GLN A 209 11.51 14.14 -21.79
CA GLN A 209 12.19 12.88 -22.08
C GLN A 209 13.02 12.38 -20.90
N PHE A 210 13.71 13.28 -20.20
CA PHE A 210 14.46 12.94 -18.99
C PHE A 210 13.52 12.43 -17.89
N MET A 211 12.46 13.19 -17.59
CA MET A 211 11.47 12.85 -16.56
C MET A 211 10.80 11.50 -16.84
N ASN A 212 10.41 11.24 -18.08
CA ASN A 212 9.80 9.97 -18.48
C ASN A 212 10.73 8.77 -18.33
N LYS A 213 12.04 8.98 -18.51
CA LYS A 213 13.03 7.89 -18.44
C LYS A 213 13.55 7.65 -17.02
N TYR A 214 13.75 8.71 -16.24
CA TYR A 214 14.48 8.66 -14.96
C TYR A 214 13.61 8.96 -13.74
N GLY A 215 12.43 9.55 -13.93
CA GLY A 215 11.56 9.96 -12.82
C GLY A 215 11.65 11.45 -12.52
N THR A 216 10.81 11.87 -11.58
CA THR A 216 10.67 13.26 -11.15
C THR A 216 10.90 13.43 -9.65
N HIS A 217 10.65 12.36 -8.88
CA HIS A 217 10.83 12.31 -7.43
C HIS A 217 11.55 11.02 -7.06
N TYR A 218 12.15 10.96 -5.88
CA TYR A 218 12.69 9.73 -5.31
C TYR A 218 12.01 9.38 -4.00
N ILE A 219 12.05 8.10 -3.62
CA ILE A 219 11.47 7.63 -2.37
C ILE A 219 12.41 7.99 -1.22
N ASN A 220 12.02 8.95 -0.39
CA ASN A 220 12.77 9.35 0.80
C ASN A 220 12.47 8.48 2.03
N SER A 221 11.21 8.02 2.14
CA SER A 221 10.74 7.15 3.20
C SER A 221 9.49 6.40 2.74
N TYR A 222 9.24 5.24 3.34
CA TYR A 222 7.99 4.52 3.15
C TYR A 222 7.62 3.72 4.40
N VAL A 223 6.32 3.44 4.52
CA VAL A 223 5.78 2.43 5.44
C VAL A 223 4.84 1.55 4.62
N THR A 224 5.05 0.25 4.65
CA THR A 224 4.18 -0.75 4.04
C THR A 224 3.34 -1.42 5.12
N GLY A 225 2.28 -2.08 4.69
CA GLY A 225 1.36 -2.74 5.61
C GLY A 225 -0.01 -2.88 4.97
N ASN A 226 -1.01 -3.00 5.83
CA ASN A 226 -2.39 -3.06 5.40
C ASN A 226 -3.27 -2.34 6.42
N SER A 227 -4.38 -1.77 5.97
CA SER A 227 -5.29 -1.05 6.86
C SER A 227 -6.74 -1.40 6.57
N LEU A 228 -7.52 -1.55 7.63
CA LEU A 228 -8.97 -1.53 7.59
C LEU A 228 -9.46 -0.12 7.82
N TYR A 229 -10.47 0.31 7.06
CA TYR A 229 -11.09 1.62 7.26
C TYR A 229 -12.59 1.57 7.02
N GLN A 230 -13.30 2.50 7.64
CA GLN A 230 -14.73 2.68 7.50
C GLN A 230 -15.06 4.17 7.59
N VAL A 231 -15.96 4.62 6.71
CA VAL A 231 -16.46 6.00 6.70
C VAL A 231 -17.88 6.03 7.24
N PHE A 232 -18.11 6.85 8.25
CA PHE A 232 -19.44 7.16 8.77
C PHE A 232 -19.86 8.53 8.25
N VAL A 233 -21.08 8.63 7.74
CA VAL A 233 -21.64 9.86 7.20
C VAL A 233 -22.66 10.42 8.19
N PHE A 234 -22.57 11.72 8.44
CA PHE A 234 -23.45 12.44 9.35
C PHE A 234 -24.01 13.68 8.67
N ASN A 235 -25.22 14.08 9.06
CA ASN A 235 -25.68 15.45 8.83
C ASN A 235 -24.90 16.42 9.75
N LYS A 236 -24.88 17.71 9.39
CA LYS A 236 -24.12 18.74 10.13
C LYS A 236 -24.50 18.84 11.61
N ARG A 237 -25.78 18.67 11.96
CA ARG A 237 -26.28 18.78 13.34
C ARG A 237 -25.73 17.66 14.23
N ASN A 238 -25.90 16.41 13.81
CA ASN A 238 -25.42 15.24 14.55
C ASN A 238 -23.89 15.22 14.63
N TYR A 239 -23.23 15.59 13.52
CA TYR A 239 -21.77 15.70 13.48
C TYR A 239 -21.24 16.72 14.48
N ALA A 240 -21.82 17.93 14.53
CA ALA A 240 -21.40 18.98 15.46
C ALA A 240 -21.51 18.50 16.92
N HIS A 241 -22.64 17.86 17.27
CA HIS A 241 -22.86 17.30 18.60
C HIS A 241 -21.80 16.27 19.01
N ILE A 242 -21.48 15.34 18.11
CA ILE A 242 -20.47 14.29 18.39
C ILE A 242 -19.07 14.90 18.47
N LYS A 243 -18.73 15.81 17.56
CA LYS A 243 -17.42 16.51 17.53
C LYS A 243 -17.19 17.32 18.81
N GLU A 244 -18.21 18.03 19.31
CA GLU A 244 -18.17 18.78 20.57
C GLU A 244 -17.93 17.86 21.78
N LYS A 245 -18.68 16.76 21.87
CA LYS A 245 -18.54 15.78 22.96
C LYS A 245 -17.16 15.12 22.97
N LEU A 246 -16.63 14.77 21.80
CA LEU A 246 -15.33 14.15 21.67
C LEU A 246 -14.18 15.12 21.93
N LYS A 247 -14.31 16.40 21.53
CA LYS A 247 -13.33 17.44 21.87
C LYS A 247 -13.27 17.72 23.37
N SER A 248 -14.43 17.80 24.02
CA SER A 248 -14.52 18.16 25.45
C SER A 248 -14.07 17.04 26.38
N ARG A 249 -14.33 15.76 26.03
CA ARG A 249 -13.99 14.60 26.88
C ARG A 249 -12.72 13.88 26.43
N GLY A 250 -12.37 13.92 25.14
CA GLY A 250 -11.36 13.07 24.53
C GLY A 250 -11.89 11.68 24.19
N VAL A 251 -11.39 11.08 23.10
CA VAL A 251 -11.84 9.75 22.60
C VAL A 251 -11.66 8.65 23.65
N LEU A 252 -10.56 8.70 24.42
CA LEU A 252 -10.23 7.71 25.44
C LEU A 252 -11.07 7.82 26.72
N ALA A 253 -11.76 8.95 26.93
CA ALA A 253 -12.60 9.16 28.11
C ALA A 253 -14.09 8.84 27.85
N LEU A 254 -14.47 8.55 26.60
CA LEU A 254 -15.83 8.10 26.31
C LEU A 254 -15.99 6.63 26.69
N SER A 255 -17.13 6.31 27.32
CA SER A 255 -17.47 4.92 27.56
C SER A 255 -17.73 4.20 26.23
N LYS A 256 -17.57 2.87 26.22
CA LYS A 256 -17.94 2.05 25.06
C LYS A 256 -19.39 2.30 24.64
N VAL A 257 -20.29 2.48 25.61
CA VAL A 257 -21.71 2.75 25.39
C VAL A 257 -21.92 4.08 24.68
N ASP A 258 -21.24 5.15 25.12
CA ASP A 258 -21.34 6.46 24.46
C ASP A 258 -20.83 6.41 23.00
N LEU A 259 -19.73 5.70 22.76
CA LEU A 259 -19.21 5.50 21.40
C LEU A 259 -20.18 4.67 20.55
N TYR A 260 -20.82 3.64 21.11
CA TYR A 260 -21.84 2.88 20.40
C TYR A 260 -23.02 3.75 20.01
N ASP A 261 -23.55 4.52 20.95
CA ASP A 261 -24.68 5.40 20.69
C ASP A 261 -24.35 6.44 19.62
N HIS A 262 -23.18 7.08 19.68
CA HIS A 262 -22.80 8.11 18.72
C HIS A 262 -22.62 7.61 17.28
N PHE A 263 -22.31 6.33 17.10
CA PHE A 263 -22.12 5.71 15.79
C PHE A 263 -23.26 4.76 15.40
N ALA A 264 -24.36 4.80 16.15
CA ALA A 264 -25.55 4.01 15.88
C ALA A 264 -26.42 4.61 14.74
N PRO A 265 -27.32 3.81 14.13
CA PRO A 265 -28.12 4.23 12.98
C PRO A 265 -29.01 5.47 13.19
N TRP A 266 -29.34 5.84 14.43
CA TRP A 266 -30.15 7.02 14.72
C TRP A 266 -29.36 8.34 14.71
N TYR A 267 -28.02 8.30 14.80
CA TYR A 267 -27.16 9.47 14.61
C TYR A 267 -26.50 9.51 13.23
N VAL A 268 -26.16 8.34 12.69
CA VAL A 268 -25.41 8.20 11.43
C VAL A 268 -26.38 8.15 10.25
N GLU A 269 -26.22 9.05 9.28
CA GLU A 269 -26.98 9.06 8.02
C GLU A 269 -26.64 7.86 7.12
N HIS A 270 -25.38 7.44 7.15
CA HIS A 270 -24.92 6.26 6.45
C HIS A 270 -23.66 5.65 7.08
N MET A 271 -23.77 4.36 7.41
CA MET A 271 -22.64 3.55 7.82
C MET A 271 -22.01 2.93 6.56
N GLY A 272 -20.82 3.43 6.20
CA GLY A 272 -20.06 2.86 5.08
C GLY A 272 -19.66 1.42 5.35
N LYS A 273 -19.38 0.68 4.28
CA LYS A 273 -18.83 -0.68 4.36
C LYS A 273 -17.40 -0.61 4.90
N ILE A 274 -17.00 -1.63 5.66
CA ILE A 274 -15.60 -1.81 6.04
C ILE A 274 -14.80 -2.18 4.78
N ARG A 275 -13.70 -1.47 4.54
CA ARG A 275 -12.82 -1.63 3.39
C ARG A 275 -11.40 -1.93 3.84
N CYS A 276 -10.64 -2.61 3.00
CA CYS A 276 -9.26 -2.99 3.23
C CYS A 276 -8.38 -2.29 2.19
N ALA A 277 -7.34 -1.56 2.58
CA ALA A 277 -6.52 -0.79 1.63
C ALA A 277 -5.85 -1.68 0.56
N SER A 278 -5.46 -2.89 0.93
CA SER A 278 -4.95 -3.89 -0.04
C SER A 278 -6.00 -4.50 -0.97
N GLY A 279 -7.30 -4.30 -0.71
CA GLY A 279 -8.38 -4.97 -1.42
C GLY A 279 -8.57 -6.44 -1.06
N ASN A 280 -7.97 -6.93 0.03
CA ASN A 280 -8.15 -8.31 0.48
C ASN A 280 -9.59 -8.55 0.95
N THR A 281 -10.40 -9.17 0.10
CA THR A 281 -11.82 -9.44 0.33
C THR A 281 -12.06 -10.42 1.48
N THR A 282 -11.15 -11.35 1.74
CA THR A 282 -11.24 -12.27 2.89
C THR A 282 -11.15 -11.50 4.21
N VAL A 283 -10.24 -10.52 4.29
CA VAL A 283 -10.10 -9.65 5.46
C VAL A 283 -11.31 -8.72 5.59
N GLU A 284 -11.81 -8.16 4.48
CA GLU A 284 -13.05 -7.36 4.49
C GLU A 284 -14.26 -8.17 4.96
N ALA A 285 -14.43 -9.41 4.49
CA ALA A 285 -15.51 -10.30 4.87
C ALA A 285 -15.40 -10.79 6.32
N TRP A 286 -14.17 -11.06 6.79
CA TRP A 286 -13.93 -11.34 8.21
C TRP A 286 -14.31 -10.13 9.08
N ALA A 287 -13.82 -8.94 8.73
CA ALA A 287 -14.09 -7.72 9.47
C ALA A 287 -15.59 -7.39 9.47
N SER A 288 -16.25 -7.50 8.32
CA SER A 288 -17.70 -7.27 8.18
C SER A 288 -18.54 -8.27 8.96
N ARG A 289 -18.03 -9.47 9.24
CA ARG A 289 -18.73 -10.47 10.08
C ARG A 289 -18.44 -10.31 11.57
N LYS A 290 -17.22 -9.91 11.93
CA LYS A 290 -16.75 -9.89 13.33
C LYS A 290 -16.84 -8.52 14.01
N LEU A 291 -16.76 -7.44 13.24
CA LEU A 291 -16.79 -6.06 13.73
C LEU A 291 -18.13 -5.37 13.48
N ARG A 292 -19.03 -6.00 12.74
CA ARG A 292 -20.38 -5.49 12.56
C ARG A 292 -21.13 -5.64 13.87
N LEU A 293 -21.52 -4.51 14.43
CA LEU A 293 -22.38 -4.46 15.60
C LEU A 293 -23.75 -5.01 15.20
N SER A 294 -24.18 -6.05 15.87
CA SER A 294 -25.57 -6.49 15.89
C SER A 294 -26.32 -5.51 16.80
N TYR A 295 -27.13 -4.65 16.18
CA TYR A 295 -28.12 -3.82 16.87
C TYR A 295 -29.45 -4.57 16.94
#